data_AF-A0A3B1CDF1-F1
#
_entry.id   AF-A0A3B1CDF1-F1
#
_cell.length_a   1.000
_cell.length_b   1.000
_cell.length_c   1.000
_cell.angle_alpha   90.00
_cell.angle_beta   90.00
_cell.angle_gamma   90.00
#
_symmetry.space_group_name_H-M   'P 1'
#
loop_
_entity.id
_entity.type
_entity.pdbx_description
1 polymer ?
#
loop_
_entity_poly.entity_id
_entity_poly.type
_entity_poly.pdbx_seq_one_letter_code
_entity_poly.pdbx_strand_id
1 'polypeptide(L)'
;MSEARLMKGNEALAEAAIRAGADAYFGYPITPQSEVLEYLSREAHQRTGMVILQAESEIASINMVYGAAGTGKKIMTSSSSPGISLMQEGISYIA
;
A
#
# COMPACT_ATOMS: atom_id res chain seq x y z
N MET A 1 -10.12 6.86 -26.12
CA MET A 1 -9.94 5.65 -25.30
C MET A 1 -8.47 5.62 -24.91
N SER A 2 -8.14 5.45 -23.63
CA SER A 2 -6.74 5.31 -23.23
C SER A 2 -6.16 4.05 -23.87
N GLU A 3 -4.94 4.14 -24.38
CA GLU A 3 -4.21 3.03 -25.00
C GLU A 3 -4.07 1.87 -24.00
N ALA A 4 -4.25 0.63 -24.47
CA ALA A 4 -4.06 -0.54 -23.62
C ALA A 4 -2.56 -0.71 -23.32
N ARG A 5 -2.19 -0.73 -22.03
CA ARG A 5 -0.81 -0.91 -21.58
C ARG A 5 -0.64 -2.30 -20.98
N LEU A 6 0.40 -3.02 -21.40
CA LEU A 6 0.83 -4.24 -20.72
C LEU A 6 1.48 -3.85 -19.38
N MET A 7 0.97 -4.36 -18.27
CA MET A 7 1.44 -4.05 -16.92
C MET A 7 1.62 -5.33 -16.12
N LYS A 8 2.58 -5.33 -15.20
CA LYS A 8 2.64 -6.38 -14.16
C LYS A 8 1.46 -6.23 -13.20
N GLY A 9 1.04 -7.32 -12.57
CA GLY A 9 -0.08 -7.30 -11.61
C GLY A 9 0.13 -6.31 -10.45
N ASN A 10 1.34 -6.29 -9.88
CA ASN A 10 1.71 -5.35 -8.81
C ASN A 10 1.60 -3.89 -9.25
N GLU A 11 2.11 -3.56 -10.44
CA GLU A 11 2.03 -2.20 -11.00
C GLU A 11 0.59 -1.80 -11.28
N ALA A 12 -0.24 -2.73 -11.77
CA ALA A 12 -1.65 -2.48 -12.01
C ALA A 12 -2.42 -2.21 -10.71
N LEU A 13 -2.12 -2.94 -9.64
CA LEU A 13 -2.68 -2.70 -8.30
C LEU A 13 -2.26 -1.32 -7.76
N ALA A 14 -0.98 -0.98 -7.87
CA ALA A 14 -0.44 0.30 -7.45
C ALA A 14 -1.06 1.48 -8.24
N GLU A 15 -1.18 1.34 -9.56
CA GLU A 15 -1.84 2.33 -10.42
C GLU A 15 -3.31 2.50 -10.05
N ALA A 16 -4.01 1.40 -9.76
CA ALA A 16 -5.40 1.45 -9.31
C ALA A 16 -5.53 2.21 -7.98
N ALA A 17 -4.59 2.05 -7.04
CA ALA A 17 -4.58 2.80 -5.78
C ALA A 17 -4.42 4.30 -5.98
N ILE A 18 -3.52 4.72 -6.88
CA ILE A 18 -3.35 6.13 -7.26
C ILE A 18 -4.65 6.67 -7.85
N ARG A 19 -5.25 5.95 -8.81
CA ARG A 19 -6.52 6.35 -9.45
C ARG A 19 -7.70 6.38 -8.49
N ALA A 20 -7.71 5.50 -7.50
CA ALA A 20 -8.73 5.47 -6.45
C ALA A 20 -8.58 6.63 -5.45
N GLY A 21 -7.49 7.41 -5.53
CA GLY A 21 -7.21 8.53 -4.63
C GLY A 21 -7.01 8.05 -3.19
N ALA A 22 -6.16 7.05 -2.99
CA ALA A 22 -5.67 6.75 -1.64
C ALA A 22 -4.75 7.88 -1.14
N ASP A 23 -4.84 8.19 0.15
CA ASP A 23 -4.10 9.27 0.79
C ASP A 23 -2.71 8.81 1.26
N ALA A 24 -2.56 7.54 1.65
CA ALA A 24 -1.26 6.99 2.01
C ALA A 24 -1.13 5.48 1.77
N TYR A 25 0.12 5.05 1.62
CA TYR A 25 0.57 3.66 1.60
C TYR A 25 1.65 3.45 2.66
N PHE A 26 1.45 2.45 3.51
CA PHE A 26 2.45 1.96 4.46
C PHE A 26 2.79 0.52 4.11
N GLY A 27 4.08 0.16 4.04
CA GLY A 27 4.44 -1.21 3.70
C GLY A 27 5.88 -1.57 4.04
N TYR A 28 6.14 -2.87 4.19
CA TYR A 28 7.46 -3.44 4.38
C TYR A 28 7.83 -4.30 3.16
N PRO A 29 9.05 -4.22 2.61
CA PRO A 29 9.41 -4.97 1.40
C PRO A 29 9.44 -6.49 1.64
N ILE A 30 8.63 -7.24 0.89
CA ILE A 30 8.64 -8.70 0.86
C ILE A 30 8.34 -9.22 -0.55
N THR A 31 9.11 -10.19 -1.03
CA THR A 31 8.86 -10.83 -2.34
C THR A 31 7.59 -11.68 -2.27
N PRO A 32 6.68 -11.62 -3.27
CA PRO A 32 6.74 -10.89 -4.56
C PRO A 32 6.05 -9.51 -4.58
N GLN A 33 5.71 -8.94 -3.42
CA GLN A 33 4.92 -7.73 -3.31
C GLN A 33 5.74 -6.43 -3.49
N SER A 34 7.05 -6.43 -3.25
CA SER A 34 7.90 -5.22 -3.19
C SER A 34 7.74 -4.23 -4.36
N GLU A 35 7.40 -4.70 -5.56
CA GLU A 35 7.16 -3.84 -6.73
C GLU A 35 6.00 -2.85 -6.55
N VAL A 36 5.02 -3.14 -5.67
CA VAL A 36 3.93 -2.19 -5.35
C VAL A 36 4.50 -0.95 -4.67
N LEU A 37 5.35 -1.13 -3.66
CA LEU A 37 6.00 -0.02 -2.96
C LEU A 37 6.92 0.77 -3.88
N GLU A 38 7.68 0.08 -4.75
CA GLU A 38 8.56 0.71 -5.73
C GLU A 38 7.77 1.58 -6.72
N TYR A 39 6.69 1.05 -7.29
CA TYR A 39 5.84 1.78 -8.23
C TYR A 39 5.21 3.00 -7.57
N LEU A 40 4.63 2.85 -6.37
CA LEU A 40 4.00 3.96 -5.66
C LEU A 40 5.01 5.05 -5.29
N SER A 41 6.21 4.67 -4.84
CA SER A 41 7.27 5.63 -4.48
C SER A 41 7.71 6.48 -5.68
N ARG A 42 7.67 5.90 -6.90
CA ARG A 42 8.01 6.62 -8.13
C ARG A 42 6.87 7.53 -8.61
N GLU A 43 5.62 7.07 -8.56
CA GLU A 43 4.51 7.69 -9.29
C GLU A 43 3.52 8.46 -8.40
N ALA A 44 3.26 8.00 -7.17
CA ALA A 44 2.06 8.38 -6.43
C ALA A 44 2.10 9.81 -5.89
N HIS A 45 3.23 10.22 -5.30
CA HIS A 45 3.38 11.53 -4.66
C HIS A 45 3.18 12.68 -5.66
N GLN A 46 3.81 12.59 -6.84
CA GLN A 46 3.72 13.63 -7.87
C GLN A 46 2.31 13.77 -8.47
N ARG A 47 1.51 12.70 -8.43
CA ARG A 47 0.19 12.65 -9.07
C ARG A 47 -0.96 12.99 -8.13
N THR A 48 -0.84 12.65 -6.86
CA THR A 48 -1.95 12.74 -5.89
C THR A 48 -1.55 13.33 -4.55
N GLY A 49 -0.25 13.54 -4.31
CA GLY A 49 0.26 13.86 -2.98
C GLY A 49 0.22 12.69 -1.99
N MET A 50 -0.11 11.47 -2.45
CA MET A 50 -0.14 10.27 -1.61
C MET A 50 1.16 10.11 -0.84
N VAL A 51 1.05 9.90 0.47
CA VAL A 51 2.21 9.65 1.34
C VAL A 51 2.61 8.19 1.22
N ILE A 52 3.86 7.94 0.86
CA ILE A 52 4.43 6.60 0.78
C ILE A 52 5.49 6.48 1.86
N LEU A 53 5.36 5.50 2.75
CA LEU A 53 6.36 5.24 3.77
C LEU A 53 6.67 3.75 3.85
N GLN A 54 7.95 3.44 3.75
CA GLN A 54 8.47 2.12 4.05
C GLN A 54 8.54 1.97 5.57
N ALA A 55 7.71 1.09 6.12
CA ALA A 55 7.71 0.76 7.53
C ALA A 55 8.92 -0.13 7.88
N GLU A 56 9.19 -0.32 9.17
CA GLU A 56 10.24 -1.20 9.67
C GLU A 56 9.83 -2.69 9.69
N SER A 57 8.53 -2.98 9.68
CA SER A 57 7.96 -4.33 9.65
C SER A 57 6.50 -4.32 9.21
N GLU A 58 5.94 -5.49 8.92
CA GLU A 58 4.52 -5.65 8.65
C GLU A 58 3.63 -5.28 9.86
N ILE A 59 4.10 -5.54 11.09
CA ILE A 59 3.41 -5.16 12.33
C ILE A 59 3.28 -3.64 12.41
N ALA A 60 4.36 -2.93 12.13
CA ALA A 60 4.35 -1.47 12.11
C ALA A 60 3.46 -0.94 11.00
N SER A 61 3.58 -1.52 9.80
CA SER A 61 2.78 -1.15 8.63
C SER A 61 1.28 -1.23 8.91
N ILE A 62 0.78 -2.33 9.48
CA ILE A 62 -0.65 -2.47 9.76
C ILE A 62 -1.13 -1.52 10.88
N ASN A 63 -0.30 -1.27 11.89
CA ASN A 63 -0.64 -0.31 12.94
C ASN A 63 -0.64 1.14 12.44
N MET A 64 0.24 1.48 11.49
CA MET A 64 0.18 2.77 10.80
C MET A 64 -1.10 2.90 9.96
N VAL A 65 -1.50 1.82 9.26
CA VAL A 65 -2.80 1.79 8.56
C VAL A 65 -3.95 2.02 9.53
N TYR A 66 -3.99 1.32 10.65
CA TYR A 66 -5.02 1.48 11.68
C TYR A 66 -5.13 2.93 12.16
N GLY A 67 -4.01 3.52 12.59
CA GLY A 67 -4.00 4.89 13.09
C GLY A 67 -4.42 5.92 12.03
N ALA A 68 -3.89 5.79 10.81
CA ALA A 68 -4.21 6.72 9.73
C ALA A 68 -5.65 6.56 9.22
N ALA A 69 -6.17 5.34 9.12
CA ALA A 69 -7.58 5.10 8.78
C ALA A 69 -8.53 5.71 9.82
N GLY A 70 -8.16 5.67 11.12
CA GLY A 70 -8.89 6.32 12.20
C GLY A 70 -9.04 7.84 12.05
N THR A 71 -8.24 8.49 11.18
CA THR A 71 -8.35 9.92 10.87
C THR A 71 -9.31 10.24 9.71
N GLY A 72 -10.00 9.23 9.17
CA GLY A 72 -10.92 9.36 8.02
C GLY A 72 -10.23 9.40 6.66
N LYS A 73 -8.97 8.99 6.59
CA LYS A 73 -8.17 8.92 5.36
C LYS A 73 -8.27 7.56 4.69
N LYS A 74 -8.18 7.53 3.36
CA LYS A 74 -8.19 6.29 2.57
C LYS A 74 -6.78 5.74 2.50
N ILE A 75 -6.49 4.73 3.31
CA ILE A 75 -5.15 4.18 3.47
C ILE A 75 -5.09 2.74 2.98
N MET A 76 -3.93 2.30 2.52
CA MET A 76 -3.70 0.90 2.19
C MET A 76 -2.31 0.41 2.61
N THR A 77 -2.17 -0.91 2.66
CA THR A 77 -0.91 -1.63 2.74
C THR A 77 -0.95 -2.83 1.80
N SER A 78 0.18 -3.47 1.56
CA SER A 78 0.24 -4.79 0.93
C SER A 78 1.40 -5.59 1.50
N SER A 79 1.28 -6.91 1.51
CA SER A 79 2.30 -7.83 1.99
C SER A 79 2.11 -9.22 1.36
N SER A 80 2.88 -10.21 1.79
CA SER A 80 2.85 -11.59 1.30
C SER A 80 2.99 -12.58 2.47
N SER A 81 2.23 -13.67 2.43
CA SER A 81 2.32 -14.86 3.30
C SER A 81 2.84 -14.59 4.73
N PRO A 82 4.14 -14.72 5.10
CA PRO A 82 4.57 -14.46 6.47
C PRO A 82 4.18 -13.08 7.00
N GLY A 83 4.25 -12.05 6.15
CA GLY A 83 3.87 -10.70 6.53
C GLY A 83 2.38 -10.55 6.82
N ILE A 84 1.51 -11.24 6.07
CA ILE A 84 0.07 -11.28 6.39
C ILE A 84 -0.20 -11.99 7.72
N SER A 85 0.58 -13.03 8.05
CA SER A 85 0.51 -13.67 9.36
C SER A 85 0.93 -12.74 10.50
N LEU A 86 1.93 -11.89 10.29
CA LEU A 86 2.35 -10.87 11.26
C LEU A 86 1.30 -9.77 11.45
N MET A 87 0.51 -9.46 10.42
CA MET A 87 -0.54 -8.43 10.47
C MET A 87 -1.84 -8.87 11.16
N GLN A 88 -2.01 -10.14 11.51
CA GLN A 88 -3.31 -10.68 11.97
C GLN A 88 -3.91 -9.92 13.15
N GLU A 89 -3.09 -9.56 14.14
CA GLU A 89 -3.55 -8.76 15.28
C GLU A 89 -4.09 -7.40 14.83
N GLY A 90 -3.33 -6.67 14.00
CA GLY A 90 -3.76 -5.37 13.48
C GLY A 90 -5.01 -5.45 12.60
N ILE A 91 -5.13 -6.48 11.76
CA ILE A 91 -6.33 -6.72 10.94
C ILE A 91 -7.56 -6.95 11.85
N SER A 92 -7.40 -7.71 12.94
CA SER A 92 -8.48 -7.93 13.91
C SER A 92 -8.93 -6.65 14.63
N TYR A 93 -8.04 -5.68 14.84
CA TYR A 93 -8.40 -4.39 15.46
C TYR A 93 -9.03 -3.38 14.49
N ILE A 94 -8.81 -3.53 13.18
CA ILE A 94 -9.33 -2.63 12.14
C ILE A 94 -10.75 -3.03 11.69
N ALA A 95 -11.11 -4.31 11.80
CA ALA A 95 -12.42 -4.86 11.40
C ALA A 95 -13.57 -4.36 12.30
#